data_AF-A0A439CRS8-F1
#
_entry.id   AF-A0A439CRS8-F1
#
_cell.length_a   1.000
_cell.length_b   1.000
_cell.length_c   1.000
_cell.angle_alpha   90.00
_cell.angle_beta   90.00
_cell.angle_gamma   90.00
#
_symmetry.space_group_name_H-M   'P 1'
#
loop_
_entity.id
_entity.type
_entity.pdbx_description
1 polymer ?
#
loop_
_entity_poly.entity_id
_entity_poly.type
_entity_poly.pdbx_seq_one_letter_code
_entity_poly.pdbx_strand_id
1 'polypeptide(L)'
;MSDLDTFTLLPLQLDAQSKAVSTPSSSKSLQTELAALNSLHRSLLSLETPNHVPPPPVPVNPKRTANIAKLRDSANAEQRKGRHAEAVKLYTLGLQM
;
A
#
# COMPACT_ATOMS: atom_id res chain seq x y z
N MET A 1 8.05 16.91 -41.69
CA MET A 1 9.01 16.71 -40.59
C MET A 1 8.21 16.19 -39.41
N SER A 2 8.06 14.87 -39.39
CA SER A 2 7.40 14.12 -38.32
C SER A 2 8.42 13.92 -37.21
N ASP A 3 8.40 14.77 -36.19
CA ASP A 3 9.00 14.41 -34.91
C ASP A 3 8.23 13.19 -34.41
N LEU A 4 8.91 12.04 -34.49
CA LEU A 4 8.38 10.76 -34.09
C LEU A 4 8.39 10.77 -32.56
N ASP A 5 7.34 11.29 -31.94
CA ASP A 5 7.18 11.20 -30.49
C ASP A 5 7.17 9.71 -30.11
N THR A 6 8.24 9.26 -29.45
CA THR A 6 8.42 7.85 -29.01
C THR A 6 7.39 7.44 -27.96
N PHE A 7 6.58 8.38 -27.44
CA PHE A 7 5.54 8.14 -26.45
C PHE A 7 4.31 9.02 -26.71
N THR A 8 3.16 8.64 -26.16
CA THR A 8 1.93 9.43 -26.22
C THR A 8 1.85 10.37 -25.02
N LEU A 9 1.82 11.68 -25.26
CA LEU A 9 1.61 12.68 -24.21
C LEU A 9 0.18 12.61 -23.67
N LEU A 10 0.05 12.54 -22.34
CA LEU A 10 -1.24 12.52 -21.65
C LEU A 10 -1.47 13.84 -20.90
N PRO A 11 -2.68 14.41 -20.92
CA PRO A 11 -3.00 15.59 -20.12
C PRO A 11 -3.12 15.18 -18.64
N LEU A 12 -2.13 15.57 -17.84
CA LEU A 12 -2.06 15.30 -16.40
C LEU A 12 -2.01 16.60 -15.60
N GLN A 13 -2.56 16.58 -14.40
CA GLN A 13 -2.56 17.69 -13.45
C GLN A 13 -2.01 17.21 -12.10
N LEU A 14 -1.09 17.99 -11.53
CA LEU A 14 -0.50 17.73 -10.22
C LEU A 14 -1.10 18.66 -9.17
N ASP A 15 -1.60 18.10 -8.08
CA ASP A 15 -1.95 18.90 -6.91
C ASP A 15 -0.68 19.28 -6.12
N ALA A 16 -0.49 20.57 -5.88
CA ALA A 16 0.72 21.09 -5.23
C ALA A 16 0.86 20.66 -3.77
N GLN A 17 -0.25 20.39 -3.07
CA GLN A 17 -0.24 20.02 -1.66
C GLN A 17 -0.15 18.51 -1.47
N SER A 18 -1.06 17.73 -2.04
CA SER A 18 -1.07 16.27 -1.88
C SER A 18 -0.05 15.55 -2.75
N LYS A 19 0.51 16.24 -3.76
CA LYS A 19 1.33 15.65 -4.82
C LYS A 19 0.61 14.55 -5.59
N ALA A 20 -0.72 14.52 -5.55
CA ALA A 20 -1.50 13.57 -6.31
C ALA A 20 -1.58 13.98 -7.78
N VAL A 21 -1.43 12.99 -8.66
CA VAL A 21 -1.59 13.16 -10.11
C VAL A 21 -3.02 12.81 -10.51
N SER A 22 -3.64 13.66 -11.32
CA SER A 22 -5.00 13.52 -11.82
C SER A 22 -5.05 13.74 -13.33
N THR A 23 -6.14 13.34 -13.98
CA THR A 23 -6.35 13.53 -15.41
C THR A 23 -7.79 13.99 -15.67
N PRO A 24 -8.03 14.89 -16.64
CA PRO A 24 -9.38 15.20 -17.11
C PRO A 24 -9.95 14.10 -18.04
N SER A 25 -9.17 13.08 -18.41
CA SER A 25 -9.61 12.00 -19.28
C SER A 25 -10.64 11.08 -18.61
N SER A 26 -11.64 10.63 -19.37
CA SER A 26 -12.65 9.65 -18.92
C SER A 26 -12.17 8.19 -18.98
N SER A 27 -10.91 7.95 -19.39
CA SER A 27 -10.37 6.60 -19.51
C SER A 27 -10.22 5.92 -18.14
N LYS A 28 -10.98 4.84 -17.91
CA LYS A 28 -10.93 4.06 -16.67
C LYS A 28 -9.56 3.42 -16.42
N SER A 29 -8.88 2.94 -17.46
CA SER A 29 -7.55 2.33 -17.30
C SER A 29 -6.53 3.35 -16.78
N LEU A 30 -6.52 4.56 -17.36
CA LEU A 30 -5.64 5.65 -16.92
C LEU A 30 -5.96 6.08 -15.48
N GLN A 31 -7.24 6.22 -15.13
CA GLN A 31 -7.64 6.57 -13.76
C GLN A 31 -7.22 5.50 -12.74
N THR A 32 -7.32 4.22 -13.11
CA THR A 32 -6.91 3.10 -12.24
C THR A 32 -5.40 3.13 -12.01
N GLU A 33 -4.62 3.38 -13.06
CA GLU A 33 -3.16 3.49 -12.96
C GLU A 33 -2.74 4.70 -12.13
N LEU A 34 -3.38 5.86 -12.33
CA LEU A 34 -3.11 7.05 -11.51
C LEU A 34 -3.47 6.84 -10.03
N ALA A 35 -4.53 6.09 -9.73
CA ALA A 35 -4.85 5.71 -8.36
C ALA A 35 -3.78 4.80 -7.75
N ALA A 36 -3.26 3.83 -8.52
CA ALA A 36 -2.15 2.97 -8.11
C ALA A 36 -0.86 3.79 -7.87
N LEU A 37 -0.53 4.72 -8.78
CA LEU A 37 0.61 5.63 -8.67
C LEU A 37 0.53 6.51 -7.42
N ASN A 38 -0.62 7.13 -7.16
CA ASN A 38 -0.84 7.96 -5.97
C ASN A 38 -0.80 7.14 -4.67
N SER A 39 -1.23 5.89 -4.70
CA SER A 39 -1.07 4.96 -3.58
C SER A 39 0.40 4.63 -3.34
N LEU A 40 1.14 4.30 -4.41
CA LEU A 40 2.56 3.98 -4.35
C LEU A 40 3.38 5.16 -3.83
N HIS A 41 3.10 6.38 -4.30
CA HIS A 41 3.78 7.59 -3.83
C HIS A 41 3.63 7.76 -2.31
N ARG A 42 2.41 7.60 -1.78
CA ARG A 42 2.16 7.65 -0.32
C ARG A 42 2.90 6.53 0.42
N SER A 43 2.91 5.31 -0.14
CA SER A 43 3.65 4.18 0.43
C SER A 43 5.15 4.44 0.48
N LEU A 44 5.76 4.99 -0.56
CA LEU A 44 7.19 5.31 -0.62
C LEU A 44 7.57 6.39 0.41
N LEU A 45 6.75 7.43 0.55
CA LEU A 45 6.97 8.48 1.56
C LEU A 45 6.89 7.93 3.00
N SER A 46 6.08 6.90 3.22
CA SER A 46 5.98 6.24 4.53
C SER A 46 7.14 5.30 4.87
N LEU A 47 8.04 5.02 3.91
CA LEU A 47 9.21 4.20 4.16
C LEU A 47 10.21 4.94 5.05
N GLU A 48 10.60 4.30 6.16
CA GLU A 48 11.67 4.74 7.04
C GLU A 48 13.06 4.32 6.48
N THR A 49 13.29 4.53 5.19
CA THR A 49 14.58 4.24 4.53
C THR A 49 15.26 5.51 4.06
N PRO A 50 16.62 5.55 4.03
CA PRO A 50 17.33 6.63 3.36
C PRO A 50 16.85 6.77 1.91
N ASN A 51 16.50 7.99 1.52
CA ASN A 51 16.02 8.36 0.18
C ASN A 51 14.65 7.81 -0.25
N HIS A 52 13.83 7.26 0.65
CA HIS A 52 12.50 6.70 0.33
C HIS A 52 12.52 5.62 -0.77
N VAL A 53 13.67 4.98 -0.96
CA VAL A 53 13.82 3.87 -1.90
C VAL A 53 13.51 2.56 -1.15
N PRO A 54 12.70 1.67 -1.72
CA PRO A 54 12.45 0.36 -1.12
C PRO A 54 13.78 -0.39 -0.90
N PRO A 55 14.01 -0.95 0.30
CA PRO A 55 15.19 -1.77 0.55
C PRO A 55 15.11 -3.07 -0.27
N PRO A 56 16.23 -3.78 -0.46
CA PRO A 56 16.19 -5.09 -1.09
C PRO A 56 15.24 -6.02 -0.33
N PRO A 57 14.55 -6.96 -1.01
CA PRO A 57 13.59 -7.87 -0.36
C PRO A 57 14.17 -8.72 0.77
N VAL A 58 15.49 -8.88 0.81
CA VAL A 58 16.21 -9.59 1.88
C VAL A 58 17.36 -8.69 2.34
N PRO A 59 17.57 -8.51 3.66
CA PRO A 59 16.83 -9.07 4.79
C PRO A 59 15.52 -8.33 5.13
N VAL A 60 14.49 -9.07 5.56
CA VAL A 60 13.16 -8.52 5.92
C VAL A 60 13.14 -8.02 7.37
N ASN A 61 12.49 -6.89 7.64
CA ASN A 61 12.27 -6.39 9.01
C ASN A 61 11.29 -7.33 9.77
N PRO A 62 11.69 -7.95 10.90
CA PRO A 62 10.87 -8.92 11.61
C PRO A 62 9.68 -8.31 12.38
N LYS A 63 9.59 -6.98 12.52
CA LYS A 63 8.58 -6.29 13.35
C LYS A 63 7.14 -6.66 12.97
N ARG A 64 6.81 -6.68 11.67
CA ARG A 64 5.46 -7.01 11.19
C ARG A 64 5.11 -8.46 11.52
N THR A 65 5.99 -9.40 11.18
CA THR A 65 5.79 -10.83 11.46
C THR A 65 5.63 -11.11 12.95
N ALA A 66 6.41 -10.44 13.80
CA ALA A 66 6.29 -10.56 15.25
C ALA A 66 4.93 -10.06 15.77
N ASN A 67 4.39 -8.97 15.24
CA ASN A 67 3.08 -8.45 15.62
C ASN A 67 1.93 -9.37 15.16
N ILE A 68 2.02 -9.89 13.94
CA ILE A 68 1.04 -10.87 13.41
C ILE A 68 1.05 -12.14 14.27
N ALA A 69 2.23 -12.65 14.63
CA ALA A 69 2.37 -13.82 15.51
C ALA A 69 1.72 -13.57 16.89
N LYS A 70 1.97 -12.40 17.50
CA LYS A 70 1.33 -12.02 18.77
C LYS A 70 -0.19 -11.99 18.65
N LEU A 71 -0.76 -11.37 17.61
CA LEU A 71 -2.20 -11.32 17.39
C LEU A 71 -2.80 -12.72 17.22
N ARG A 72 -2.14 -13.59 16.47
CA ARG A 72 -2.56 -14.98 16.28
C ARG A 72 -2.55 -15.73 17.62
N ASP A 73 -1.51 -15.59 18.41
CA ASP A 73 -1.38 -16.30 19.68
C ASP A 73 -2.41 -15.78 20.71
N SER A 74 -2.70 -14.48 20.71
CA SER A 74 -3.81 -13.89 21.47
C SER A 74 -5.18 -14.42 21.00
N ALA A 75 -5.42 -14.50 19.70
CA ALA A 75 -6.65 -15.06 19.15
C ALA A 75 -6.83 -16.53 19.55
N ASN A 76 -5.76 -17.33 19.51
CA ASN A 76 -5.76 -18.72 19.96
C ASN A 76 -6.05 -18.86 21.47
N ALA A 77 -5.58 -17.91 22.29
CA ALA A 77 -5.88 -17.90 23.71
C ALA A 77 -7.37 -17.62 23.96
N GLU A 78 -7.95 -16.67 23.23
CA GLU A 78 -9.38 -16.36 23.35
C GLU A 78 -10.29 -17.46 22.81
N GLN A 79 -9.87 -18.12 21.73
CA GLN A 79 -10.56 -19.28 21.19
C GLN A 79 -10.61 -20.43 22.21
N ARG A 80 -9.49 -20.71 22.89
CA ARG A 80 -9.41 -21.76 23.93
C ARG A 80 -10.28 -21.45 25.16
N LYS A 81 -10.58 -20.17 25.42
CA LYS A 81 -11.49 -19.73 26.48
C LYS A 81 -12.97 -19.77 26.06
N GLY A 82 -13.29 -20.20 24.85
CA GLY A 82 -14.66 -20.18 24.31
C GLY A 82 -15.13 -18.80 23.84
N ARG A 83 -14.27 -17.78 23.86
CA ARG A 83 -14.60 -16.40 23.42
C ARG A 83 -14.40 -16.24 21.92
N HIS A 84 -15.20 -16.97 21.15
CA HIS A 84 -15.09 -17.06 19.69
C HIS A 84 -15.24 -15.71 18.98
N ALA A 85 -16.15 -14.85 19.45
CA ALA A 85 -16.36 -13.53 18.87
C ALA A 85 -15.14 -12.61 18.99
N GLU A 86 -14.42 -12.68 20.12
CA GLU A 86 -13.18 -11.93 20.34
C GLU A 86 -12.02 -12.51 19.53
N ALA A 87 -11.94 -13.85 19.48
CA ALA A 87 -10.93 -14.54 18.67
C ALA A 87 -11.04 -14.18 17.18
N VAL A 88 -12.25 -14.15 16.60
CA VAL A 88 -12.47 -13.74 15.20
C VAL A 88 -11.97 -12.32 14.95
N LYS A 89 -12.27 -11.36 15.86
CA LYS A 89 -11.77 -9.99 15.72
C LYS A 89 -10.25 -9.93 15.68
N LEU A 90 -9.58 -10.69 16.55
CA LEU A 90 -8.11 -10.75 16.60
C LEU A 90 -7.52 -11.42 15.35
N TYR A 91 -8.14 -12.47 14.82
CA TYR A 91 -7.74 -13.08 13.55
C TYR A 91 -7.89 -12.11 12.38
N THR A 92 -9.03 -11.42 12.29
CA THR A 92 -9.27 -10.43 11.23
C THR A 92 -8.26 -9.29 11.29
N LEU A 93 -7.93 -8.81 12.49
CA LEU A 93 -6.89 -7.79 12.65
C LEU A 93 -5.52 -8.30 12.18
N GLY A 94 -5.18 -9.55 12.49
CA GLY A 94 -3.95 -10.19 12.00
C GLY A 94 -3.88 -10.32 10.48
N LEU A 95 -5.02 -10.49 9.78
CA LEU A 95 -5.10 -10.50 8.31
C LEU A 95 -5.01 -9.11 7.69
N GLN A 96 -5.42 -8.06 8.41
CA GLN A 96 -5.35 -6.68 7.95
C GLN A 96 -3.96 -6.06 8.10
N MET A 97 -3.15 -6.57 9.04
CA MET A 97 -1.76 -6.16 9.23
C MET A 97 -0.87 -6.55 8.06
#